data_AF-A0A838UQ32-F1
#
_entry.id   AF-A0A838UQ32-F1
#
_cell.length_a   1.000
_cell.length_b   1.000
_cell.length_c   1.000
_cell.angle_alpha   90.00
_cell.angle_beta   90.00
_cell.angle_gamma   90.00
#
_symmetry.space_group_name_H-M   'P 1'
#
loop_
_entity.id
_entity.type
_entity.pdbx_description
1 polymer ?
#
loop_
_entity_poly.entity_id
_entity_poly.type
_entity_poly.pdbx_seq_one_letter_code
_entity_poly.pdbx_strand_id
1 'polypeptide(L)'
;HLPTRKGRGWRQSTVIEVLRDPLYKGEGYFNRTGPTDAHQPQGSRGYKDQRPGNQRGVRLRPRDEWVMVPVPVIIAPEQWQAAHEQLAVNRQRSTRNNTAHAYLLRGLVVCGQCGRRMVGSWNKAGGRYVCAIRYPRFAPTHCDGRSVMAPALEAYVRELLAEPTLLQARYADGVSDPAHDEAAQQEHERLTRRLAGHDRDIQRLLDAYQAEALTVDELKQRRQQIEVHRAQVEERLHDLEHQRDDREDQLRLIQGAELFCTSIQQALVDPSFATKQQVLQLVVDRIVVTEDELIVHHIIPAGPFRLQTERNRPKTPCYSTSRAAWPLAAA
;
A
#
# COMPACT_ATOMS: atom_id res chain seq x y z
N HIS A 1 18.75 12.15 26.17
CA HIS A 1 18.12 10.97 26.83
C HIS A 1 17.03 11.46 27.75
N LEU A 2 15.78 11.01 27.58
CA LEU A 2 14.69 11.30 28.52
C LEU A 2 14.72 10.27 29.66
N PRO A 3 15.10 10.64 30.89
CA PRO A 3 15.14 9.71 32.00
C PRO A 3 13.73 9.39 32.50
N THR A 4 13.54 8.19 33.06
CA THR A 4 12.35 7.87 33.87
C THR A 4 12.40 8.63 35.20
N ARG A 5 11.29 8.69 35.93
CA ARG A 5 11.23 9.27 37.30
C ARG A 5 12.32 8.74 38.25
N LYS A 6 12.83 7.52 38.03
CA LYS A 6 13.90 6.91 38.84
C LYS A 6 15.30 7.08 38.24
N GLY A 7 15.48 7.99 37.26
CA GLY A 7 16.77 8.29 36.62
C GLY A 7 17.28 7.20 35.66
N ARG A 8 16.53 6.11 35.44
CA ARG A 8 16.91 5.03 34.51
C ARG A 8 16.35 5.27 33.12
N GLY A 9 16.94 4.64 32.11
CA GLY A 9 16.37 4.59 30.76
C GLY A 9 15.02 3.87 30.71
N TRP A 10 14.20 4.22 29.72
CA TRP A 10 12.92 3.56 29.49
C TRP A 10 13.12 2.14 28.95
N ARG A 11 12.33 1.18 29.45
CA ARG A 11 12.30 -0.18 28.90
C ARG A 11 11.53 -0.17 27.58
N GLN A 12 11.96 -0.98 26.62
CA GLN A 12 11.31 -1.10 25.31
C GLN A 12 9.81 -1.46 25.44
N SER A 13 9.46 -2.38 26.35
CA SER A 13 8.07 -2.78 26.59
C SER A 13 7.19 -1.60 26.99
N THR A 14 7.68 -0.75 27.89
CA THR A 14 6.96 0.44 28.36
C THR A 14 6.74 1.44 27.24
N VAL A 15 7.74 1.67 26.38
CA VAL A 15 7.57 2.56 25.22
C VAL A 15 6.54 2.01 24.24
N ILE A 16 6.55 0.69 23.98
CA ILE A 16 5.55 0.06 23.10
C ILE A 16 4.14 0.13 23.70
N GLU A 17 4.00 -0.01 25.02
CA GLU A 17 2.72 0.15 25.72
C GLU A 17 2.19 1.58 25.58
N VAL A 18 3.04 2.58 25.82
CA VAL A 18 2.68 4.01 25.63
C VAL A 18 2.21 4.27 24.21
N LEU A 19 2.95 3.80 23.20
CA LEU A 19 2.57 3.98 21.79
C LEU A 19 1.29 3.21 21.40
N ARG A 20 0.89 2.19 22.17
CA ARG A 20 -0.30 1.38 21.91
C ARG A 20 -1.55 1.83 22.64
N ASP A 21 -1.41 2.66 23.66
CA ASP A 21 -2.51 3.02 24.53
C ASP A 21 -3.38 4.09 23.85
N PRO A 22 -4.67 3.82 23.60
CA PRO A 22 -5.59 4.81 23.04
C PRO A 22 -5.82 6.01 23.98
N LEU A 23 -5.41 5.92 25.24
CA LEU A 23 -5.43 7.03 26.20
C LEU A 23 -4.77 8.30 25.62
N TYR A 24 -3.66 8.16 24.90
CA TYR A 24 -2.90 9.30 24.37
C TYR A 24 -3.62 10.04 23.23
N LYS A 25 -4.59 9.40 22.56
CA LYS A 25 -5.45 10.02 21.55
C LYS A 25 -6.82 10.46 22.09
N GLY A 26 -7.02 10.43 23.41
CA GLY A 26 -8.25 10.89 24.06
C GLY A 26 -9.25 9.80 24.47
N GLU A 27 -8.93 8.52 24.24
CA GLU A 27 -9.82 7.40 24.53
C GLU A 27 -9.29 6.56 25.71
N GLY A 28 -9.69 6.91 26.93
CA GLY A 28 -9.47 6.08 28.10
C GLY A 28 -10.48 4.93 28.15
N TYR A 29 -10.07 3.76 28.62
CA TYR A 29 -10.99 2.64 28.86
C TYR A 29 -10.86 2.15 30.30
N PHE A 30 -11.97 2.18 31.02
CA PHE A 30 -12.12 1.57 32.35
C PHE A 30 -12.77 0.18 32.25
N ASN A 31 -12.67 -0.61 33.30
CA ASN A 31 -13.22 -1.97 33.37
C ASN A 31 -12.70 -2.91 32.24
N ARG A 32 -11.42 -2.79 31.89
CA ARG A 32 -10.79 -3.61 30.82
C ARG A 32 -10.52 -5.04 31.26
N THR A 33 -10.33 -5.26 32.55
CA THR A 33 -9.88 -6.54 33.11
C THR A 33 -10.86 -7.05 34.17
N GLY A 34 -10.94 -8.37 34.29
CA GLY A 34 -11.75 -9.04 35.29
C GLY A 34 -11.03 -10.27 35.84
N PRO A 35 -11.46 -10.75 37.03
CA PRO A 35 -10.94 -11.99 37.59
C PRO A 35 -11.28 -13.17 36.68
N THR A 36 -10.34 -14.10 36.56
CA THR A 36 -10.53 -15.39 35.91
C THR A 36 -9.78 -16.46 36.69
N ASP A 37 -10.11 -17.72 36.47
CA ASP A 37 -9.30 -18.80 37.03
C ASP A 37 -7.90 -18.81 36.42
N ALA A 38 -6.89 -18.95 37.27
CA ALA A 38 -5.51 -19.01 36.82
C ALA A 38 -5.25 -20.33 36.07
N HIS A 39 -4.98 -20.24 34.77
CA HIS A 39 -4.51 -21.38 33.99
C HIS A 39 -2.98 -21.37 33.93
N GLN A 40 -2.32 -22.25 34.70
CA GLN A 40 -0.85 -22.34 34.67
C GLN A 40 -0.39 -23.21 33.49
N PRO A 41 0.59 -22.75 32.68
CA PRO A 41 1.08 -23.50 31.52
C PRO A 41 1.99 -24.69 31.88
N GLN A 42 2.48 -24.81 33.11
CA GLN A 42 3.40 -25.88 33.56
C GLN A 42 2.74 -26.97 34.45
N GLY A 43 1.42 -27.10 34.40
CA GLY A 43 0.67 -28.10 35.17
C GLY A 43 0.41 -27.71 36.63
N SER A 44 -0.64 -28.30 37.21
CA SER A 44 -1.12 -28.01 38.57
C SER A 44 -0.16 -28.56 39.64
N ARG A 45 0.36 -27.71 40.53
CA ARG A 45 1.27 -28.14 41.62
C ARG A 45 0.54 -28.55 42.91
N GLY A 46 -0.77 -28.34 43.01
CA GLY A 46 -1.59 -28.84 44.12
C GLY A 46 -3.09 -28.85 43.89
N TYR A 47 -3.83 -29.50 44.80
CA TYR A 47 -5.29 -29.66 44.78
C TYR A 47 -6.07 -28.33 44.77
N LYS A 48 -5.49 -27.25 45.33
CA LYS A 48 -6.09 -25.90 45.30
C LYS A 48 -6.02 -25.23 43.92
N ASP A 49 -5.09 -25.65 43.05
CA ASP A 49 -4.91 -25.10 41.71
C ASP A 49 -5.88 -25.74 40.68
N GLN A 50 -6.52 -26.86 41.06
CA GLN A 50 -7.46 -27.60 40.21
C GLN A 50 -8.93 -27.23 40.46
N ARG A 51 -9.21 -26.37 41.45
CA ARG A 51 -10.59 -25.94 41.73
C ARG A 51 -11.00 -24.82 40.77
N PRO A 52 -12.05 -25.01 39.97
CA PRO A 52 -12.73 -23.90 39.29
C PRO A 52 -13.18 -22.86 40.32
N GLY A 53 -13.05 -21.57 40.01
CA GLY A 53 -13.39 -20.44 40.88
C GLY A 53 -12.25 -19.89 41.74
N ASN A 54 -10.98 -20.20 41.47
CA ASN A 54 -9.87 -19.62 42.21
C ASN A 54 -9.69 -18.11 41.95
N GLN A 55 -10.18 -17.58 40.82
CA GLN A 55 -10.14 -16.15 40.44
C GLN A 55 -8.75 -15.48 40.55
N ARG A 56 -7.67 -16.26 40.53
CA ARG A 56 -6.29 -15.76 40.70
C ARG A 56 -5.68 -15.20 39.41
N GLY A 57 -6.32 -15.46 38.27
CA GLY A 57 -5.93 -14.93 36.98
C GLY A 57 -6.63 -13.61 36.67
N VAL A 58 -6.07 -12.89 35.71
CA VAL A 58 -6.69 -11.69 35.14
C VAL A 58 -6.94 -11.95 33.66
N ARG A 59 -8.18 -11.74 33.21
CA ARG A 59 -8.52 -11.77 31.78
C ARG A 59 -8.98 -10.39 31.33
N LEU A 60 -8.76 -10.11 30.05
CA LEU A 60 -9.44 -8.99 29.39
C LEU A 60 -10.94 -9.31 29.31
N ARG A 61 -11.77 -8.36 29.71
CA ARG A 61 -13.22 -8.45 29.52
C ARG A 61 -13.57 -8.28 28.03
N PRO A 62 -14.73 -8.79 27.58
CA PRO A 62 -15.31 -8.43 26.28
C PRO A 62 -15.35 -6.91 26.08
N ARG A 63 -15.18 -6.45 24.83
CA ARG A 63 -14.98 -5.02 24.52
C ARG A 63 -16.23 -4.17 24.77
N ASP A 64 -17.39 -4.79 24.70
CA ASP A 64 -18.72 -4.24 25.05
C ASP A 64 -18.88 -3.96 26.54
N GLU A 65 -18.11 -4.61 27.42
CA GLU A 65 -18.07 -4.29 28.86
C GLU A 65 -17.11 -3.14 29.20
N TRP A 66 -16.34 -2.65 28.23
CA TRP A 66 -15.36 -1.59 28.47
C TRP A 66 -16.06 -0.25 28.50
N VAL A 67 -15.82 0.51 29.57
CA VAL A 67 -16.38 1.84 29.73
C VAL A 67 -15.41 2.85 29.16
N MET A 68 -15.76 3.46 28.03
CA MET A 68 -14.97 4.54 27.43
C MET A 68 -15.12 5.82 28.27
N VAL A 69 -13.98 6.40 28.63
CA VAL A 69 -13.87 7.66 29.37
C VAL A 69 -13.08 8.64 28.51
N PRO A 70 -13.68 9.78 28.10
CA PRO A 70 -12.96 10.78 27.32
C PRO A 70 -11.88 11.41 28.20
N VAL A 71 -10.67 11.52 27.65
CA VAL A 71 -9.53 12.17 28.31
C VAL A 71 -8.93 13.24 27.39
N PRO A 72 -8.20 14.23 27.94
CA PRO A 72 -7.52 15.22 27.12
C PRO A 72 -6.57 14.56 26.10
N VAL A 73 -6.69 14.96 24.84
CA VAL A 73 -5.86 14.46 23.75
C VAL A 73 -4.43 15.00 23.93
N ILE A 74 -3.46 14.09 24.00
CA ILE A 74 -2.02 14.45 24.07
C ILE A 74 -1.39 14.40 22.67
N ILE A 75 -1.85 13.48 21.82
CA ILE A 75 -1.36 13.25 20.46
C ILE A 75 -2.55 13.18 19.51
N ALA A 76 -2.43 13.82 18.35
CA ALA A 76 -3.47 13.78 17.31
C ALA A 76 -3.79 12.32 16.89
N PRO A 77 -5.06 11.96 16.66
CA PRO A 77 -5.45 10.60 16.27
C PRO A 77 -4.71 10.07 15.04
N GLU A 78 -4.42 10.93 14.06
CA GLU A 78 -3.71 10.58 12.82
C GLU A 78 -2.26 10.18 13.12
N GLN A 79 -1.60 10.91 14.02
CA GLN A 79 -0.22 10.62 14.44
C GLN A 79 -0.15 9.32 15.25
N TRP A 80 -1.15 9.06 16.11
CA TRP A 80 -1.26 7.78 16.84
C TRP A 80 -1.46 6.61 15.88
N GLN A 81 -2.33 6.77 14.88
CA GLN A 81 -2.59 5.77 13.84
C GLN A 81 -1.32 5.46 13.02
N ALA A 82 -0.58 6.50 12.60
CA ALA A 82 0.69 6.33 11.90
C ALA A 82 1.73 5.57 12.75
N ALA A 83 1.79 5.82 14.06
CA ALA A 83 2.66 5.09 14.98
C ALA A 83 2.26 3.60 15.09
N HIS A 84 0.96 3.31 15.13
CA HIS A 84 0.43 1.95 15.12
C HIS A 84 0.79 1.17 13.86
N GLU A 85 0.62 1.80 12.69
CA GLU A 85 0.99 1.23 11.40
C GLU A 85 2.50 0.95 11.35
N GLN A 86 3.32 1.88 11.83
CA GLN A 86 4.77 1.68 11.91
C GLN A 86 5.14 0.55 12.87
N LEU A 87 4.47 0.40 14.03
CA LEU A 87 4.69 -0.71 14.94
C LEU A 87 4.32 -2.06 14.29
N ALA A 88 3.24 -2.10 13.50
CA ALA A 88 2.87 -3.29 12.75
C ALA A 88 3.95 -3.67 11.71
N VAL A 89 4.45 -2.69 10.95
CA VAL A 89 5.57 -2.87 10.01
C VAL A 89 6.84 -3.35 10.74
N ASN A 90 7.18 -2.73 11.86
CA ASN A 90 8.36 -3.09 12.67
C ASN A 90 8.24 -4.53 13.18
N ARG A 91 7.06 -4.95 13.66
CA ARG A 91 6.82 -6.33 14.10
C ARG A 91 7.02 -7.32 12.96
N GLN A 92 6.57 -6.98 11.75
CA GLN A 92 6.69 -7.83 10.56
C GLN A 92 8.16 -7.93 10.09
N ARG A 93 8.97 -6.88 10.29
CA ARG A 93 10.37 -6.80 9.85
C ARG A 93 11.39 -7.13 10.96
N SER A 94 10.93 -7.33 12.20
CA SER A 94 11.77 -7.51 13.40
C SER A 94 12.81 -8.62 13.25
N THR A 95 14.09 -8.29 13.50
CA THR A 95 15.26 -9.19 13.46
C THR A 95 15.43 -10.10 14.67
N ARG A 96 14.73 -9.81 15.77
CA ARG A 96 14.93 -10.38 17.12
C ARG A 96 15.12 -11.92 17.20
N ASN A 97 14.45 -12.68 16.33
CA ASN A 97 14.46 -14.15 16.37
C ASN A 97 15.31 -14.79 15.27
N ASN A 98 16.09 -14.01 14.52
CA ASN A 98 16.98 -14.53 13.48
C ASN A 98 18.37 -13.87 13.59
N THR A 99 19.29 -14.60 14.21
CA THR A 99 20.67 -14.16 14.51
C THR A 99 21.74 -14.85 13.65
N ALA A 100 21.38 -15.90 12.89
CA ALA A 100 22.36 -16.77 12.23
C ALA A 100 22.38 -16.63 10.70
N HIS A 101 21.23 -16.36 10.05
CA HIS A 101 21.14 -16.39 8.58
C HIS A 101 20.44 -15.16 8.03
N ALA A 102 21.03 -14.58 6.99
CA ALA A 102 20.50 -13.41 6.32
C ALA A 102 19.56 -13.83 5.17
N TYR A 103 18.33 -13.31 5.16
CA TYR A 103 17.33 -13.55 4.12
C TYR A 103 16.98 -12.22 3.47
N LEU A 104 17.22 -12.08 2.17
CA LEU A 104 17.13 -10.80 1.48
C LEU A 104 15.68 -10.30 1.42
N LEU A 105 14.75 -11.20 1.11
CA LEU A 105 13.32 -10.92 0.92
C LEU A 105 12.50 -11.06 2.22
N ARG A 106 13.18 -10.98 3.36
CA ARG A 106 12.53 -11.06 4.68
C ARG A 106 11.40 -10.03 4.80
N GLY A 107 10.22 -10.52 5.17
CA GLY A 107 9.05 -9.68 5.39
C GLY A 107 8.32 -9.25 4.10
N LEU A 108 8.81 -9.65 2.93
CA LEU A 108 8.19 -9.39 1.62
C LEU A 108 7.46 -10.62 1.09
N VAL A 109 7.94 -11.84 1.39
CA VAL A 109 7.36 -13.08 0.87
C VAL A 109 6.08 -13.47 1.63
N VAL A 110 5.03 -13.79 0.89
CA VAL A 110 3.68 -14.14 1.34
C VAL A 110 3.26 -15.46 0.69
N CYS A 111 2.64 -16.34 1.48
CA CYS A 111 2.05 -17.57 0.97
C CYS A 111 0.73 -17.26 0.26
N GLY A 112 0.60 -17.66 -1.00
CA GLY A 112 -0.60 -17.46 -1.82
C GLY A 112 -1.81 -18.29 -1.37
N GLN A 113 -1.61 -19.38 -0.63
CA GLN A 113 -2.72 -20.20 -0.11
C GLN A 113 -3.38 -19.61 1.14
N CYS A 114 -2.60 -19.17 2.13
CA CYS A 114 -3.14 -18.69 3.41
C CYS A 114 -2.98 -17.18 3.63
N GLY A 115 -2.34 -16.45 2.70
CA GLY A 115 -2.10 -15.01 2.77
C GLY A 115 -1.12 -14.57 3.87
N ARG A 116 -0.52 -15.50 4.62
CA ARG A 116 0.43 -15.17 5.69
C ARG A 116 1.84 -15.01 5.14
N ARG A 117 2.62 -14.14 5.79
CA ARG A 117 4.04 -13.99 5.47
C ARG A 117 4.81 -15.29 5.72
N MET A 118 5.71 -15.60 4.79
CA MET A 118 6.63 -16.72 4.92
C MET A 118 7.80 -16.35 5.84
N VAL A 119 8.31 -17.34 6.56
CA VAL A 119 9.45 -17.22 7.48
C VAL A 119 10.67 -17.89 6.87
N GLY A 120 11.86 -17.38 7.20
CA GLY A 120 13.11 -18.04 6.83
C GLY A 120 13.34 -19.28 7.71
N SER A 121 13.70 -20.40 7.08
CA SER A 121 14.15 -21.62 7.75
C SER A 121 15.44 -22.10 7.12
N TRP A 122 16.35 -22.60 7.94
CA TRP A 122 17.65 -23.10 7.47
C TRP A 122 17.79 -24.59 7.78
N ASN A 123 18.30 -25.36 6.82
CA ASN A 123 18.67 -26.76 7.02
C ASN A 123 19.98 -27.08 6.27
N LYS A 124 20.38 -28.36 6.26
CA LYS A 124 21.61 -28.82 5.56
C LYS A 124 21.61 -28.54 4.06
N ALA A 125 20.44 -28.44 3.43
CA ALA A 125 20.28 -28.13 2.00
C ALA A 125 20.27 -26.62 1.71
N GLY A 126 20.29 -25.77 2.75
CA GLY A 126 20.35 -24.31 2.65
C GLY A 126 19.12 -23.59 3.20
N GLY A 127 19.08 -22.28 2.96
CA GLY A 127 17.98 -21.41 3.38
C GLY A 127 16.74 -21.57 2.51
N ARG A 128 15.55 -21.63 3.14
CA ARG A 128 14.24 -21.70 2.48
C ARG A 128 13.28 -20.68 3.10
N TYR A 129 12.36 -20.17 2.29
CA TYR A 129 11.15 -19.49 2.76
C TYR A 129 10.05 -20.53 2.96
N VAL A 130 9.43 -20.56 4.14
CA VAL A 130 8.36 -21.51 4.51
C VAL A 130 7.14 -20.77 5.04
N CYS A 131 5.95 -21.28 4.72
CA CYS A 131 4.72 -20.74 5.31
C CYS A 131 4.74 -20.87 6.85
N ALA A 132 4.41 -19.79 7.55
CA ALA A 132 4.53 -19.69 9.01
C ALA A 132 3.65 -20.68 9.80
N ILE A 133 2.55 -21.15 9.19
CA ILE A 133 1.62 -22.11 9.81
C ILE A 133 1.70 -23.50 9.18
N ARG A 134 2.73 -23.76 8.37
CA ARG A 134 2.93 -25.09 7.77
C ARG A 134 3.29 -26.15 8.79
N TYR A 135 3.95 -25.74 9.88
CA TYR A 135 4.41 -26.63 10.93
C TYR A 135 3.78 -26.26 12.27
N PRO A 136 3.39 -27.27 13.08
CA PRO A 136 3.40 -28.69 12.75
C PRO A 136 2.32 -29.09 11.72
N ARG A 137 2.64 -30.04 10.82
CA ARG A 137 1.71 -30.50 9.75
C ARG A 137 0.46 -31.20 10.27
N PHE A 138 0.51 -31.70 11.51
CA PHE A 138 -0.63 -32.34 12.15
C PHE A 138 -1.62 -31.33 12.78
N ALA A 139 -1.30 -30.03 12.79
CA ALA A 139 -2.22 -29.03 13.30
C ALA A 139 -3.45 -28.93 12.37
N PRO A 140 -4.68 -28.87 12.89
CA PRO A 140 -5.88 -28.77 12.04
C PRO A 140 -5.93 -27.48 11.21
N THR A 141 -5.21 -26.44 11.61
CA THR A 141 -5.11 -25.15 10.91
C THR A 141 -3.81 -25.01 10.11
N HIS A 142 -3.14 -26.10 9.77
CA HIS A 142 -1.91 -26.03 8.98
C HIS A 142 -2.20 -25.57 7.56
N CYS A 143 -1.21 -24.95 6.92
CA CYS A 143 -1.28 -24.58 5.52
C CYS A 143 -0.37 -25.51 4.71
N ASP A 144 -0.89 -26.02 3.60
CA ASP A 144 -0.15 -26.88 2.67
C ASP A 144 0.79 -26.11 1.74
N GLY A 145 0.83 -24.79 1.88
CA GLY A 145 1.65 -23.88 1.09
C GLY A 145 3.10 -24.32 1.00
N ARG A 146 3.66 -24.20 -0.21
CA ARG A 146 5.00 -24.70 -0.53
C ARG A 146 6.11 -23.90 0.18
N SER A 147 7.27 -24.54 0.24
CA SER A 147 8.53 -23.91 0.62
C SER A 147 9.34 -23.61 -0.62
N VAL A 148 10.02 -22.46 -0.64
CA VAL A 148 10.84 -22.05 -1.78
C VAL A 148 12.28 -21.91 -1.32
N MET A 149 13.23 -22.37 -2.14
CA MET A 149 14.66 -22.14 -1.89
C MET A 149 14.95 -20.64 -1.91
N ALA A 150 15.57 -20.14 -0.84
CA ALA A 150 15.87 -18.71 -0.73
C ALA A 150 16.81 -18.21 -1.84
N PRO A 151 17.91 -18.91 -2.20
CA PRO A 151 18.80 -18.45 -3.26
C PRO A 151 18.11 -18.34 -4.63
N ALA A 152 17.27 -19.32 -4.98
CA ALA A 152 16.55 -19.33 -6.25
C ALA A 152 15.55 -18.17 -6.31
N LEU A 153 14.73 -18.01 -5.26
CA LEU A 153 13.76 -16.92 -5.17
C LEU A 153 14.43 -15.54 -5.25
N GLU A 154 15.53 -15.37 -4.51
CA GLU A 154 16.27 -14.11 -4.46
C GLU A 154 16.95 -13.76 -5.79
N ALA A 155 17.49 -14.76 -6.49
CA ALA A 155 18.09 -14.57 -7.80
C ALA A 155 17.05 -14.13 -8.84
N TYR A 156 15.91 -14.80 -8.88
CA TYR A 156 14.85 -14.46 -9.81
C TYR A 156 14.25 -13.08 -9.56
N VAL A 157 13.97 -12.73 -8.30
CA VAL A 157 13.44 -11.39 -7.98
C VAL A 157 14.43 -10.31 -8.40
N ARG A 158 15.73 -10.56 -8.25
CA ARG A 158 16.78 -9.66 -8.74
C ARG A 158 16.76 -9.54 -10.26
N GLU A 159 16.66 -10.65 -10.98
CA GLU A 159 16.59 -10.66 -12.45
C GLU A 159 15.33 -9.96 -12.96
N LEU A 160 14.17 -10.25 -12.38
CA LEU A 160 12.90 -9.59 -12.72
C LEU A 160 12.94 -8.08 -12.51
N LEU A 161 13.51 -7.62 -11.39
CA LEU A 161 13.68 -6.18 -11.13
C LEU A 161 14.73 -5.53 -12.04
N ALA A 162 15.63 -6.32 -12.62
CA ALA A 162 16.63 -5.87 -13.56
C ALA A 162 16.13 -5.87 -15.01
N GLU A 163 14.90 -6.28 -15.31
CA GLU A 163 14.41 -6.36 -16.69
C GLU A 163 13.27 -5.35 -16.95
N PRO A 164 13.56 -4.18 -17.56
CA PRO A 164 12.56 -3.14 -17.85
C PRO A 164 11.52 -3.58 -18.88
N THR A 165 11.85 -4.56 -19.72
CA THR A 165 11.04 -4.96 -20.88
C THR A 165 9.74 -5.65 -20.49
N LEU A 166 9.67 -6.37 -19.36
CA LEU A 166 8.42 -6.96 -18.84
C LEU A 166 7.45 -5.90 -18.30
N LEU A 167 7.99 -4.78 -17.83
CA LEU A 167 7.19 -3.61 -17.45
C LEU A 167 6.72 -2.87 -18.70
N GLN A 168 7.62 -2.59 -19.64
CA GLN A 168 7.34 -1.86 -20.88
C GLN A 168 6.37 -2.61 -21.80
N ALA A 169 6.49 -3.93 -21.95
CA ALA A 169 5.65 -4.73 -22.86
C ALA A 169 4.15 -4.72 -22.50
N ARG A 170 3.79 -4.34 -21.26
CA ARG A 170 2.40 -4.16 -20.86
C ARG A 170 1.85 -2.75 -21.09
N TYR A 171 2.72 -1.78 -21.34
CA TYR A 171 2.35 -0.37 -21.58
C TYR A 171 2.65 0.10 -23.01
N ALA A 172 3.41 -0.66 -23.79
CA ALA A 172 3.73 -0.37 -25.18
C ALA A 172 2.49 -0.34 -26.10
N ASP A 173 1.38 -0.98 -25.70
CA ASP A 173 0.10 -0.89 -26.41
C ASP A 173 -0.56 0.51 -26.32
N GLY A 174 -0.06 1.39 -25.43
CA GLY A 174 -0.62 2.74 -25.20
C GLY A 174 0.21 3.90 -25.76
N VAL A 175 1.39 3.64 -26.34
CA VAL A 175 2.19 4.70 -26.99
C VAL A 175 1.58 4.97 -28.36
N SER A 176 0.58 5.85 -28.38
CA SER A 176 -0.11 6.25 -29.60
C SER A 176 0.80 7.09 -30.51
N ASP A 177 0.53 6.96 -31.81
CA ASP A 177 1.09 7.74 -32.91
C ASP A 177 1.02 9.25 -32.63
N PRO A 178 2.12 10.01 -32.77
CA PRO A 178 2.13 11.48 -32.68
C PRO A 178 1.05 12.16 -33.54
N ALA A 179 0.65 11.55 -34.66
CA ALA A 179 -0.41 12.06 -35.51
C ALA A 179 -1.80 12.08 -34.82
N HIS A 180 -2.04 11.19 -33.85
CA HIS A 180 -3.26 11.16 -33.07
C HIS A 180 -3.33 12.31 -32.06
N ASP A 181 -2.18 12.69 -31.47
CA ASP A 181 -2.09 13.81 -30.53
C ASP A 181 -2.37 15.15 -31.19
N GLU A 182 -1.82 15.36 -32.39
CA GLU A 182 -2.09 16.57 -33.16
C GLU A 182 -3.58 16.68 -33.54
N ALA A 183 -4.21 15.56 -33.92
CA ALA A 183 -5.64 15.53 -34.24
C ALA A 183 -6.53 15.84 -33.02
N ALA A 184 -6.20 15.28 -31.84
CA ALA A 184 -6.92 15.55 -30.60
C ALA A 184 -6.78 17.01 -30.16
N GLN A 185 -5.59 17.59 -30.30
CA GLN A 185 -5.33 18.99 -29.99
C GLN A 185 -6.10 19.94 -30.93
N GLN A 186 -6.12 19.65 -32.23
CA GLN A 186 -6.90 20.42 -33.20
C GLN A 186 -8.40 20.38 -32.91
N GLU A 187 -8.92 19.22 -32.48
CA GLU A 187 -10.32 19.06 -32.09
C GLU A 187 -10.65 19.87 -30.83
N HIS A 188 -9.78 19.83 -29.82
CA HIS A 188 -9.92 20.63 -28.61
C HIS A 188 -9.99 22.14 -28.94
N GLU A 189 -9.10 22.63 -29.80
CA GLU A 189 -9.09 24.02 -30.27
C GLU A 189 -10.34 24.39 -31.08
N ARG A 190 -10.87 23.45 -31.87
CA ARG A 190 -12.10 23.64 -32.63
C ARG A 190 -13.31 23.78 -31.71
N LEU A 191 -13.43 22.90 -30.72
CA LEU A 191 -14.54 22.91 -29.75
C LEU A 191 -14.47 24.13 -28.82
N THR A 192 -13.28 24.52 -28.37
CA THR A 192 -13.08 25.75 -27.59
C THR A 192 -13.54 26.99 -28.35
N ARG A 193 -13.21 27.09 -29.65
CA ARG A 193 -13.69 28.18 -30.51
C ARG A 193 -15.21 28.16 -30.70
N ARG A 194 -15.81 26.97 -30.76
CA ARG A 194 -17.27 26.81 -30.88
C ARG A 194 -17.99 27.25 -29.60
N LEU A 195 -17.44 26.93 -28.42
CA LEU A 195 -17.95 27.39 -27.13
C LEU A 195 -17.98 28.92 -27.06
N ALA A 196 -16.86 29.57 -27.41
CA ALA A 196 -16.78 31.04 -27.48
C ALA A 196 -17.70 31.64 -28.56
N GLY A 197 -18.11 30.86 -29.57
CA GLY A 197 -19.18 31.22 -30.49
C GLY A 197 -20.54 31.28 -29.80
N HIS A 198 -20.90 30.22 -29.07
CA HIS A 198 -22.15 30.15 -28.31
C HIS A 198 -22.26 31.24 -27.24
N ASP A 199 -21.17 31.59 -26.54
CA ASP A 199 -21.17 32.70 -25.57
C ASP A 199 -21.49 34.04 -26.24
N ARG A 200 -20.95 34.29 -27.44
CA ARG A 200 -21.25 35.50 -28.22
C ARG A 200 -22.70 35.51 -28.72
N ASP A 201 -23.24 34.35 -29.09
CA ASP A 201 -24.63 34.25 -29.52
C ASP A 201 -25.61 34.49 -28.36
N ILE A 202 -25.27 34.03 -27.14
CA ILE A 202 -26.03 34.36 -25.92
C ILE A 202 -26.02 35.87 -25.67
N GLN A 203 -24.86 36.54 -25.79
CA GLN A 203 -24.78 37.99 -25.64
C GLN A 203 -25.63 38.73 -26.69
N ARG A 204 -25.56 38.31 -27.96
CA ARG A 204 -26.39 38.89 -29.03
C ARG A 204 -27.89 38.72 -28.78
N LEU A 205 -28.32 37.60 -28.20
CA LEU A 205 -29.71 37.40 -27.80
C LEU A 205 -30.14 38.38 -26.70
N LEU A 206 -29.26 38.66 -25.73
CA LEU A 206 -29.52 39.63 -24.68
C LEU A 206 -29.59 41.07 -25.23
N ASP A 207 -28.67 41.45 -26.11
CA ASP A 207 -28.66 42.75 -26.78
C ASP A 207 -29.94 42.97 -27.61
N ALA A 208 -30.36 41.95 -28.37
CA ALA A 208 -31.59 42.01 -29.17
C ALA A 208 -32.86 42.14 -28.31
N TYR A 209 -32.89 41.53 -27.12
CA TYR A 209 -33.98 41.72 -26.15
C TYR A 209 -33.98 43.14 -25.57
N GLN A 210 -32.81 43.69 -25.21
CA GLN A 210 -32.68 45.07 -24.72
C GLN A 210 -33.13 46.11 -25.76
N ALA A 211 -32.92 45.81 -27.04
CA ALA A 211 -33.40 46.62 -28.16
C ALA A 211 -34.90 46.38 -28.49
N GLU A 212 -35.63 45.63 -27.66
CA GLU A 212 -37.05 45.28 -27.83
C GLU A 212 -37.36 44.53 -29.15
N ALA A 213 -36.34 43.95 -29.80
CA ALA A 213 -36.48 43.22 -31.06
C ALA A 213 -36.94 41.76 -30.87
N LEU A 214 -37.03 41.28 -29.63
CA LEU A 214 -37.43 39.93 -29.26
C LEU A 214 -38.35 39.94 -28.04
N THR A 215 -39.32 39.02 -28.02
CA THR A 215 -40.12 38.77 -26.82
C THR A 215 -39.36 37.91 -25.80
N VAL A 216 -39.81 37.94 -24.54
CA VAL A 216 -39.22 37.10 -23.46
C VAL A 216 -39.33 35.60 -23.78
N ASP A 217 -40.43 35.17 -24.40
CA ASP A 217 -40.64 33.75 -24.71
C ASP A 217 -39.73 33.27 -25.85
N GLU A 218 -39.54 34.10 -26.89
CA GLU A 218 -38.57 33.82 -27.95
C GLU A 218 -37.13 33.79 -27.42
N LEU A 219 -36.78 34.72 -26.51
CA LEU A 219 -35.48 34.74 -25.86
C LEU A 219 -35.23 33.44 -25.08
N LYS A 220 -36.19 33.01 -24.26
CA LYS A 220 -36.10 31.75 -23.48
C LYS A 220 -35.89 30.55 -24.40
N GLN A 221 -36.69 30.44 -25.47
CA GLN A 221 -36.62 29.32 -26.40
C GLN A 221 -35.26 29.27 -27.11
N ARG A 222 -34.79 30.39 -27.67
CA ARG A 222 -33.51 30.45 -28.39
C ARG A 222 -32.32 30.25 -27.46
N ARG A 223 -32.36 30.83 -26.26
CA ARG A 223 -31.34 30.60 -25.24
C ARG A 223 -31.25 29.14 -24.86
N GLN A 224 -32.38 28.48 -24.62
CA GLN A 224 -32.40 27.05 -24.28
C GLN A 224 -31.73 26.19 -25.35
N GLN A 225 -31.96 26.47 -26.63
CA GLN A 225 -31.31 25.74 -27.73
C GLN A 225 -29.79 25.91 -27.70
N ILE A 226 -29.30 27.13 -27.47
CA ILE A 226 -27.86 27.39 -27.39
C ILE A 226 -27.23 26.71 -26.16
N GLU A 227 -27.89 26.76 -25.00
CA GLU A 227 -27.40 26.11 -23.78
C GLU A 227 -27.32 24.58 -23.93
N VAL A 228 -28.28 23.95 -24.62
CA VAL A 228 -28.21 22.50 -24.93
C VAL A 228 -26.99 22.18 -25.81
N HIS A 229 -26.74 22.98 -26.85
CA HIS A 229 -25.60 22.76 -27.74
C HIS A 229 -24.27 23.05 -27.03
N ARG A 230 -24.24 24.05 -26.16
CA ARG A 230 -23.09 24.40 -25.34
C ARG A 230 -22.75 23.27 -24.37
N ALA A 231 -23.73 22.71 -23.66
CA ALA A 231 -23.52 21.59 -22.74
C ALA A 231 -22.91 20.37 -23.46
N GLN A 232 -23.35 20.05 -24.68
CA GLN A 232 -22.76 18.97 -25.48
C GLN A 232 -21.29 19.23 -25.85
N VAL A 233 -20.94 20.48 -26.16
CA VAL A 233 -19.56 20.87 -26.48
C VAL A 233 -18.69 20.85 -25.23
N GLU A 234 -19.21 21.30 -24.08
CA GLU A 234 -18.53 21.25 -22.78
C GLU A 234 -18.24 19.81 -22.34
N GLU A 235 -19.22 18.90 -22.45
CA GLU A 235 -19.03 17.47 -22.16
C GLU A 235 -17.93 16.86 -23.03
N ARG A 236 -17.93 17.17 -24.33
CA ARG A 236 -16.90 16.66 -25.25
C ARG A 236 -15.51 17.22 -24.95
N LEU A 237 -15.41 18.48 -24.54
CA LEU A 237 -14.13 19.06 -24.10
C LEU A 237 -13.62 18.38 -22.84
N HIS A 238 -14.50 18.14 -21.87
CA HIS A 238 -14.16 17.45 -20.64
C HIS A 238 -13.64 16.03 -20.89
N ASP A 239 -14.29 15.28 -21.80
CA ASP A 239 -13.82 13.95 -22.21
C ASP A 239 -12.40 13.99 -22.81
N LEU A 240 -12.12 14.97 -23.66
CA LEU A 240 -10.80 15.12 -24.30
C LEU A 240 -9.72 15.52 -23.29
N GLU A 241 -10.04 16.39 -22.34
CA GLU A 241 -9.13 16.75 -21.24
C GLU A 241 -8.82 15.55 -20.34
N HIS A 242 -9.84 14.78 -19.96
CA HIS A 242 -9.65 13.57 -19.16
C HIS A 242 -8.79 12.54 -19.89
N GLN A 243 -9.02 12.32 -21.19
CA GLN A 243 -8.19 11.43 -21.99
C GLN A 243 -6.74 11.89 -22.08
N ARG A 244 -6.50 13.20 -22.18
CA ARG A 244 -5.16 13.77 -22.19
C ARG A 244 -4.46 13.59 -20.85
N ASP A 245 -5.15 13.86 -19.74
CA ASP A 245 -4.59 13.75 -18.40
C ASP A 245 -4.27 12.28 -18.05
N ASP A 246 -5.19 11.35 -18.36
CA ASP A 246 -4.95 9.90 -18.24
C ASP A 246 -3.70 9.47 -19.02
N ARG A 247 -3.54 9.99 -20.24
CA ARG A 247 -2.40 9.68 -21.10
C ARG A 247 -1.10 10.28 -20.56
N GLU A 248 -1.13 11.51 -20.06
CA GLU A 248 0.05 12.14 -19.46
C GLU A 248 0.51 11.35 -18.23
N ASP A 249 -0.42 10.91 -17.39
CA ASP A 249 -0.12 10.08 -16.23
C ASP A 249 0.43 8.70 -16.64
N GLN A 250 -0.09 8.10 -17.71
CA GLN A 250 0.49 6.88 -18.29
C GLN A 250 1.93 7.09 -18.78
N LEU A 251 2.21 8.17 -19.51
CA LEU A 251 3.56 8.48 -20.00
C LEU A 251 4.54 8.75 -18.85
N ARG A 252 4.10 9.52 -17.84
CA ARG A 252 4.89 9.76 -16.61
C ARG A 252 5.19 8.45 -15.88
N LEU A 253 4.25 7.51 -15.83
CA LEU A 253 4.44 6.20 -15.23
C LEU A 253 5.46 5.35 -16.00
N ILE A 254 5.40 5.34 -17.34
CA ILE A 254 6.36 4.62 -18.20
C ILE A 254 7.77 5.18 -17.99
N GLN A 255 7.95 6.50 -18.12
CA GLN A 255 9.25 7.15 -17.91
C GLN A 255 9.77 6.94 -16.47
N GLY A 256 8.86 7.00 -15.49
CA GLY A 256 9.18 6.69 -14.10
C GLY A 256 9.67 5.26 -13.92
N ALA A 257 9.06 4.28 -14.59
CA ALA A 257 9.47 2.88 -14.56
C ALA A 257 10.88 2.67 -15.16
N GLU A 258 11.21 3.33 -16.27
CA GLU A 258 12.53 3.22 -16.90
C GLU A 258 13.66 3.77 -16.02
N LEU A 259 13.47 4.98 -15.51
CA LEU A 259 14.42 5.60 -14.58
C LEU A 259 14.55 4.78 -13.29
N PHE A 260 13.44 4.21 -12.82
CA PHE A 260 13.40 3.35 -11.64
C PHE A 260 14.18 2.05 -11.84
N CYS A 261 13.95 1.30 -12.92
CA CYS A 261 14.69 0.08 -13.22
C CYS A 261 16.18 0.36 -13.36
N THR A 262 16.55 1.44 -14.05
CA THR A 262 17.96 1.86 -14.18
C THR A 262 18.58 2.18 -12.82
N SER A 263 17.86 2.92 -11.97
CA SER A 263 18.31 3.29 -10.63
C SER A 263 18.46 2.05 -9.72
N ILE A 264 17.54 1.08 -9.82
CA ILE A 264 17.61 -0.19 -9.07
C ILE A 264 18.79 -1.02 -9.53
N GLN A 265 18.98 -1.19 -10.84
CA GLN A 265 20.12 -1.93 -11.39
C GLN A 265 21.42 -1.35 -10.86
N GLN A 266 21.61 -0.02 -10.96
CA GLN A 266 22.79 0.68 -10.44
C GLN A 266 22.94 0.50 -8.92
N ALA A 267 21.86 0.65 -8.15
CA ALA A 267 21.90 0.48 -6.71
C ALA A 267 22.14 -0.97 -6.26
N LEU A 268 21.92 -1.95 -7.14
CA LEU A 268 22.18 -3.37 -6.89
C LEU A 268 23.57 -3.83 -7.36
N VAL A 269 24.36 -2.98 -8.01
CA VAL A 269 25.79 -3.24 -8.31
C VAL A 269 26.62 -3.09 -7.04
N ASP A 270 27.04 -4.22 -6.48
CA ASP A 270 27.89 -4.36 -5.29
C ASP A 270 27.54 -3.58 -4.00
N PRO A 271 26.26 -3.44 -3.59
CA PRO A 271 25.94 -2.84 -2.30
C PRO A 271 26.03 -3.86 -1.14
N SER A 272 26.12 -3.35 0.09
CA SER A 272 26.03 -4.18 1.30
C SER A 272 24.68 -4.92 1.38
N PHE A 273 24.63 -6.06 2.09
CA PHE A 273 23.38 -6.83 2.29
C PHE A 273 22.24 -5.96 2.86
N ALA A 274 22.57 -5.08 3.82
CA ALA A 274 21.60 -4.18 4.44
C ALA A 274 20.99 -3.20 3.42
N THR A 275 21.83 -2.65 2.55
CA THR A 275 21.41 -1.76 1.46
C THR A 275 20.54 -2.49 0.44
N LYS A 276 20.91 -3.70 0.01
CA LYS A 276 20.08 -4.53 -0.91
C LYS A 276 18.68 -4.73 -0.34
N GLN A 277 18.60 -5.07 0.95
CA GLN A 277 17.32 -5.29 1.62
C GLN A 277 16.49 -4.02 1.76
N GLN A 278 17.12 -2.87 2.06
CA GLN A 278 16.42 -1.59 2.12
C GLN A 278 15.83 -1.19 0.76
N VAL A 279 16.61 -1.31 -0.32
CA VAL A 279 16.15 -1.05 -1.69
C VAL A 279 14.94 -1.94 -2.01
N LEU A 280 15.03 -3.25 -1.76
CA LEU A 280 13.92 -4.16 -2.01
C LEU A 280 12.66 -3.85 -1.19
N GLN A 281 12.81 -3.36 0.05
CA GLN A 281 11.68 -2.95 0.88
C GLN A 281 11.00 -1.64 0.42
N LEU A 282 11.66 -0.86 -0.42
CA LEU A 282 11.10 0.35 -1.05
C LEU A 282 10.40 0.00 -2.37
N VAL A 283 10.99 -0.92 -3.12
CA VAL A 283 10.60 -1.30 -4.49
C VAL A 283 9.48 -2.35 -4.50
N VAL A 284 9.53 -3.31 -3.59
CA VAL A 284 8.63 -4.46 -3.55
C VAL A 284 7.67 -4.32 -2.38
N ASP A 285 6.37 -4.32 -2.66
CA ASP A 285 5.34 -4.34 -1.61
C ASP A 285 5.23 -5.74 -0.99
N ARG A 286 5.05 -6.75 -1.85
CA ARG A 286 4.98 -8.16 -1.46
C ARG A 286 5.26 -9.10 -2.63
N ILE A 287 5.70 -10.31 -2.30
CA ILE A 287 5.93 -11.40 -3.25
C ILE A 287 5.00 -12.54 -2.84
N VAL A 288 4.02 -12.87 -3.67
CA VAL A 288 3.07 -13.95 -3.41
C VAL A 288 3.56 -15.21 -4.10
N VAL A 289 3.76 -16.25 -3.30
CA VAL A 289 4.18 -17.58 -3.76
C VAL A 289 2.97 -18.50 -3.78
N THR A 290 2.55 -18.92 -4.96
CA THR A 290 1.49 -19.93 -5.15
C THR A 290 2.11 -21.30 -5.48
N GLU A 291 1.31 -22.29 -5.87
CA GLU A 291 1.84 -23.60 -6.26
C GLU A 291 2.55 -23.57 -7.62
N ASP A 292 2.02 -22.80 -8.56
CA ASP A 292 2.45 -22.79 -9.96
C ASP A 292 3.00 -21.42 -10.42
N GLU A 293 2.73 -20.36 -9.68
CA GLU A 293 3.10 -18.99 -10.05
C GLU A 293 3.77 -18.21 -8.92
N LEU A 294 4.67 -17.31 -9.32
CA LEU A 294 5.22 -16.29 -8.47
C LEU A 294 4.73 -14.92 -8.91
N ILE A 295 4.09 -14.20 -8.00
CA ILE A 295 3.52 -12.88 -8.28
C ILE A 295 4.28 -11.84 -7.47
N VAL A 296 4.97 -10.92 -8.16
CA VAL A 296 5.69 -9.83 -7.52
C VAL A 296 4.86 -8.55 -7.64
N HIS A 297 4.43 -8.01 -6.51
CA HIS A 297 3.81 -6.70 -6.45
C HIS A 297 4.89 -5.67 -6.17
N HIS A 298 5.14 -4.80 -7.14
CA HIS A 298 6.11 -3.71 -7.04
C HIS A 298 5.41 -2.35 -7.01
N ILE A 299 6.11 -1.39 -6.42
CA ILE A 299 5.71 0.00 -6.35
C ILE A 299 6.41 0.73 -7.49
N ILE A 300 5.67 1.17 -8.50
CA ILE A 300 6.20 2.08 -9.51
C ILE A 300 5.87 3.50 -9.07
N PRO A 301 6.88 4.35 -8.84
CA PRO A 301 6.65 5.76 -8.57
C PRO A 301 6.20 6.47 -9.85
N ALA A 302 5.04 7.12 -9.83
CA ALA A 302 4.51 7.91 -10.95
C ALA A 302 5.14 9.33 -11.05
N GLY A 303 6.38 9.51 -10.58
CA GLY A 303 7.06 10.80 -10.53
C GLY A 303 8.57 10.64 -10.32
N PRO A 304 9.36 11.73 -10.31
CA PRO A 304 10.81 11.68 -10.20
C PRO A 304 11.24 10.95 -8.93
N PHE A 305 11.66 9.70 -9.10
CA PHE A 305 12.07 8.84 -8.00
C PHE A 305 13.58 8.86 -7.88
N ARG A 306 14.06 9.27 -6.70
CA ARG A 306 15.42 8.99 -6.26
C ARG A 306 15.34 7.95 -5.17
N LEU A 307 16.09 6.86 -5.31
CA LEU A 307 16.35 5.90 -4.24
C LEU A 307 17.11 6.63 -3.11
N GLN A 308 16.38 7.32 -2.23
CA GLN A 308 16.91 7.83 -0.99
C GLN A 308 16.77 6.73 0.06
N THR A 309 17.90 6.25 0.57
CA THR A 309 17.96 5.28 1.67
C THR A 309 17.34 5.83 2.96
N GLU A 310 17.15 7.14 3.04
CA GLU A 310 16.43 7.82 4.10
C GLU A 310 14.96 8.08 3.73
N ARG A 311 14.12 7.10 4.08
CA ARG A 311 12.71 7.25 4.49
C ARG A 311 11.90 8.36 3.80
N ASN A 312 11.74 8.30 2.48
CA ASN A 312 10.69 9.05 1.80
C ASN A 312 9.90 8.12 0.87
N ARG A 313 8.70 7.71 1.31
CA ARG A 313 7.75 6.95 0.49
C ARG A 313 6.92 8.00 -0.28
N PRO A 314 6.75 7.90 -1.60
CA PRO A 314 5.92 8.84 -2.35
C PRO A 314 4.48 8.83 -1.81
N LYS A 315 3.83 10.00 -1.78
CA LYS A 315 2.48 10.20 -1.21
C LYS A 315 1.37 9.42 -1.94
N THR A 316 1.62 9.00 -3.19
CA THR A 316 0.71 8.19 -4.01
C THR A 316 1.54 7.20 -4.84
N PRO A 317 1.80 5.98 -4.32
CA PRO A 317 2.45 4.94 -5.09
C PRO A 317 1.45 4.28 -6.06
N CYS A 318 1.83 4.14 -7.34
CA CYS A 318 1.10 3.28 -8.25
C CYS A 318 1.55 1.83 -8.05
N TYR A 319 0.59 0.96 -7.73
CA TYR A 319 0.86 -0.47 -7.57
C TYR A 319 0.76 -1.16 -8.92
N SER A 320 1.75 -1.96 -9.25
CA SER A 320 1.72 -2.79 -10.45
C SER A 320 2.19 -4.20 -10.11
N THR A 321 1.71 -5.14 -10.91
CA THR A 321 1.87 -6.56 -10.63
C THR A 321 2.54 -7.22 -11.82
N SER A 322 3.71 -7.79 -11.57
CA SER A 322 4.39 -8.66 -12.52
C SER A 322 4.02 -10.11 -12.20
N ARG A 323 3.48 -10.81 -13.20
CA ARG A 323 3.20 -12.25 -13.15
C ARG A 323 4.12 -12.95 -14.11
N ALA A 324 4.75 -14.02 -13.66
CA ALA A 324 5.52 -14.87 -14.54
C ALA A 324 5.44 -16.32 -14.05
N ALA A 325 5.42 -17.23 -15.03
CA ALA A 325 5.50 -18.66 -14.76
C ALA A 325 6.85 -18.96 -14.12
N TRP A 326 6.83 -19.56 -12.94
CA TRP A 326 8.05 -19.92 -12.24
C TRP A 326 8.48 -21.32 -12.68
N PRO A 327 9.68 -21.54 -13.25
CA PRO A 327 10.10 -22.88 -13.61
C PRO A 327 10.29 -23.69 -12.33
N LEU A 328 9.50 -24.76 -12.21
CA LEU A 328 9.56 -25.78 -11.17
C LEU A 328 10.91 -26.50 -11.19
N ALA A 329 11.97 -25.83 -10.71
CA ALA A 329 13.19 -26.51 -10.31
C ALA A 329 12.94 -27.16 -8.94
N ALA A 330 12.57 -28.44 -9.02
CA ALA A 330 12.39 -29.47 -8.01
C ALA A 330 12.90 -29.23 -6.57
N ALA A 331 12.01 -29.60 -5.62
CA ALA A 331 12.25 -30.19 -4.28
C ALA A 331 12.89 -29.36 -3.15
#